data_AF-A0A4Q7Y3C4-F1
#
_entry.id   AF-A0A4Q7Y3C4-F1
#
_cell.length_a   1.000
_cell.length_b   1.000
_cell.length_c   1.000
_cell.angle_alpha   90.00
_cell.angle_beta   90.00
_cell.angle_gamma   90.00
#
_symmetry.space_group_name_H-M   'P 1'
#
loop_
_entity.id
_entity.type
_entity.pdbx_description
1 polymer ?
#
loop_
_entity_poly.entity_id
_entity_poly.type
_entity_poly.pdbx_seq_one_letter_code
_entity_poly.pdbx_strand_id
1 'polypeptide(L)'
;MTNYDDGLSEETKAVYRAARQALASGASCSDEEIAEATGYDIGLVRDRLMFLASDYLDTKPRDDGSIDVLSLSTDPPQDIA
;
A
#
# COMPACT_ATOMS: atom_id res chain seq x y z
N MET A 1 30.91 2.82 -1.46
CA MET A 1 29.77 2.06 -0.92
C MET A 1 28.54 2.57 -1.63
N THR A 2 28.21 1.97 -2.77
CA THR A 2 26.97 2.27 -3.48
C THR A 2 25.93 1.37 -2.83
N ASN A 3 25.17 1.89 -1.88
CA ASN A 3 23.99 1.20 -1.41
C ASN A 3 23.04 1.15 -2.60
N TYR A 4 23.03 0.02 -3.27
CA TYR A 4 21.98 -0.39 -4.19
C TYR A 4 20.74 -0.58 -3.30
N ASP A 5 20.06 0.51 -2.99
CA ASP A 5 18.70 0.53 -2.44
C ASP A 5 17.77 0.07 -3.57
N ASP A 6 17.88 -1.20 -3.91
CA ASP A 6 17.04 -1.86 -4.90
C ASP A 6 15.77 -2.31 -4.17
N GLY A 7 14.65 -1.69 -4.49
CA GLY A 7 13.34 -2.21 -4.13
C GLY A 7 12.24 -1.17 -4.24
N LEU A 8 12.08 -0.34 -3.21
CA LEU A 8 10.94 0.56 -3.05
C LEU A 8 11.27 1.73 -2.13
N SER A 9 10.68 2.90 -2.39
CA SER A 9 10.78 4.07 -1.50
C SER A 9 10.19 3.79 -0.12
N GLU A 10 10.70 4.48 0.91
CA GLU A 10 10.21 4.37 2.30
C GLU A 10 8.71 4.62 2.40
N GLU A 11 8.16 5.54 1.58
CA GLU A 11 6.71 5.77 1.55
C GLU A 11 5.95 4.53 1.08
N THR A 12 6.44 3.83 0.06
CA THR A 12 5.78 2.64 -0.48
C THR A 12 5.81 1.50 0.54
N LYS A 13 6.93 1.34 1.26
CA LYS A 13 7.05 0.37 2.35
C LYS A 13 6.06 0.67 3.48
N ALA A 14 5.93 1.94 3.87
CA ALA A 14 5.00 2.38 4.89
C ALA A 14 3.53 2.17 4.48
N VAL A 15 3.16 2.55 3.25
CA VAL A 15 1.82 2.34 2.68
C VAL A 15 1.46 0.85 2.65
N TYR A 16 2.38 0.01 2.18
CA TYR A 16 2.19 -1.44 2.15
C TYR A 16 1.97 -2.03 3.56
N ARG A 17 2.80 -1.64 4.53
CA ARG A 17 2.68 -2.11 5.93
C ARG A 17 1.38 -1.66 6.58
N ALA A 18 0.91 -0.45 6.28
CA ALA A 18 -0.37 0.05 6.76
C ALA A 18 -1.54 -0.71 6.14
N ALA A 19 -1.53 -0.91 4.82
CA ALA A 19 -2.54 -1.73 4.13
C ALA A 19 -2.60 -3.15 4.72
N ARG A 20 -1.45 -3.79 4.92
CA ARG A 20 -1.35 -5.12 5.54
C ARG A 20 -1.92 -5.16 6.96
N GLN A 21 -1.63 -4.16 7.80
CA GLN A 21 -2.14 -4.10 9.17
C GLN A 21 -3.65 -3.87 9.21
N ALA A 22 -4.17 -3.03 8.31
CA ALA A 22 -5.60 -2.79 8.18
C ALA A 22 -6.34 -4.05 7.70
N LEU A 23 -5.79 -4.75 6.70
CA LEU A 23 -6.29 -6.06 6.23
C LEU A 23 -6.16 -7.17 7.28
N ALA A 24 -5.22 -7.08 8.22
CA ALA A 24 -5.16 -8.02 9.34
C ALA A 24 -6.28 -7.78 10.37
N SER A 25 -6.85 -6.56 10.39
CA SER A 25 -7.91 -6.15 11.31
C SER A 25 -9.32 -6.20 10.68
N GLY A 26 -9.43 -6.31 9.35
CA GLY A 26 -10.69 -6.25 8.61
C GLY A 26 -10.62 -6.98 7.25
N ALA A 27 -11.75 -7.02 6.53
CA ALA A 27 -11.82 -7.73 5.24
C ALA A 27 -11.31 -6.89 4.04
N SER A 28 -11.24 -5.57 4.19
CA SER A 28 -10.73 -4.62 3.20
C SER A 28 -10.29 -3.35 3.92
N CYS A 29 -9.55 -2.50 3.23
CA CYS A 29 -9.04 -1.23 3.76
C CYS A 29 -9.11 -0.14 2.69
N SER A 30 -9.46 1.09 3.06
CA SER A 30 -9.52 2.22 2.12
C SER A 30 -8.19 3.01 2.11
N ASP A 31 -7.88 3.68 1.01
CA ASP A 31 -6.73 4.59 0.91
C ASP A 31 -6.74 5.70 1.97
N GLU A 32 -7.93 6.16 2.39
CA GLU A 32 -8.10 7.11 3.49
C GLU A 32 -7.61 6.54 4.82
N GLU A 33 -7.96 5.29 5.15
CA GLU A 33 -7.52 4.63 6.39
C GLU A 33 -6.00 4.44 6.39
N ILE A 34 -5.41 4.17 5.22
CA ILE A 34 -3.96 4.03 5.06
C ILE A 34 -3.28 5.39 5.21
N ALA A 35 -3.86 6.45 4.65
CA ALA A 35 -3.37 7.81 4.82
C ALA A 35 -3.42 8.24 6.29
N GLU A 36 -4.51 7.94 7.01
CA GLU A 36 -4.61 8.21 8.45
C GLU A 36 -3.57 7.41 9.26
N ALA A 37 -3.38 6.13 8.94
CA ALA A 37 -2.43 5.27 9.64
C ALA A 37 -0.95 5.68 9.41
N THR A 38 -0.64 6.19 8.24
CA THR A 38 0.73 6.58 7.86
C THR A 38 1.03 8.06 8.05
N GLY A 39 0.01 8.91 8.10
CA GLY A 39 0.13 10.36 8.09
C GLY A 39 0.52 10.97 6.73
N TYR A 40 0.49 10.18 5.65
CA TYR A 40 0.78 10.66 4.30
C TYR A 40 -0.42 11.29 3.62
N ASP A 41 -0.14 12.09 2.59
CA ASP A 41 -1.18 12.66 1.74
C ASP A 41 -1.90 11.56 0.96
N ILE A 42 -3.23 11.64 0.89
CA ILE A 42 -4.09 10.67 0.19
C ILE A 42 -3.64 10.50 -1.27
N GLY A 43 -3.22 11.57 -1.96
CA GLY A 43 -2.74 11.48 -3.34
C GLY A 43 -1.47 10.64 -3.47
N LEU A 44 -0.55 10.77 -2.52
CA LEU A 44 0.66 9.96 -2.47
C LEU A 44 0.34 8.50 -2.13
N VAL A 45 -0.55 8.27 -1.17
CA VAL A 45 -1.01 6.92 -0.81
C VAL A 45 -1.64 6.23 -2.01
N ARG A 46 -2.52 6.91 -2.75
CA ARG A 46 -3.13 6.38 -3.98
C ARG A 46 -2.10 6.01 -5.03
N ASP A 47 -1.11 6.88 -5.27
CA ASP A 47 -0.02 6.61 -6.21
C ASP A 47 0.76 5.34 -5.80
N ARG A 48 1.11 5.21 -4.51
CA ARG A 48 1.82 4.03 -4.01
C ARG A 48 0.95 2.78 -4.04
N LEU A 49 -0.34 2.88 -3.74
CA LEU A 49 -1.27 1.76 -3.83
C LEU A 49 -1.43 1.29 -5.27
N MET A 50 -1.57 2.21 -6.24
CA MET A 50 -1.62 1.84 -7.66
C MET A 50 -0.31 1.21 -8.14
N PHE A 51 0.84 1.70 -7.65
CA PHE A 51 2.14 1.08 -7.93
C PHE A 51 2.19 -0.37 -7.42
N LEU A 52 1.62 -0.63 -6.24
CA LEU A 52 1.59 -1.95 -5.61
C LEU A 52 0.47 -2.87 -6.14
N ALA A 53 -0.60 -2.31 -6.71
CA ALA A 53 -1.83 -3.01 -7.11
C ALA A 53 -1.64 -4.07 -8.20
N SER A 54 -0.56 -3.98 -8.99
CA SER A 54 -0.31 -4.95 -10.06
C SER A 54 0.45 -6.19 -9.57
N ASP A 55 1.28 -6.03 -8.53
CA ASP A 55 2.27 -7.03 -8.12
C ASP A 55 2.03 -7.57 -6.69
N TYR A 56 1.47 -6.77 -5.79
CA TYR A 56 1.44 -7.06 -4.35
C TYR A 56 0.07 -6.93 -3.69
N LEU A 57 -0.75 -6.00 -4.17
CA LEU A 57 -2.06 -5.69 -3.59
C LEU A 57 -3.16 -5.98 -4.60
N ASP A 58 -4.30 -6.48 -4.13
CA ASP A 58 -5.53 -6.46 -4.91
C ASP A 58 -6.29 -5.19 -4.55
N THR A 59 -6.36 -4.24 -5.48
CA THR A 59 -7.03 -2.96 -5.24
C THR A 59 -8.19 -2.77 -6.20
N LYS A 60 -9.26 -2.16 -5.69
CA LYS A 60 -10.45 -1.81 -6.44
C LYS A 60 -10.66 -0.30 -6.38
N PRO A 61 -10.47 0.43 -7.50
CA PRO A 61 -10.84 1.83 -7.56
C PRO A 61 -12.36 1.98 -7.45
N ARG A 62 -12.81 3.02 -6.75
CA ARG A 62 -14.21 3.37 -6.54
C ARG A 62 -14.64 4.54 -7.42
N ASP A 63 -15.94 4.69 -7.63
CA ASP A 63 -16.52 5.76 -8.47
C ASP A 63 -16.24 7.18 -7.94
N ASP A 64 -15.96 7.34 -6.64
CA ASP A 64 -15.59 8.61 -6.00
C ASP A 64 -14.08 8.92 -6.08
N GLY A 65 -13.29 8.05 -6.70
CA GLY A 65 -11.85 8.23 -6.91
C GLY A 65 -10.95 7.76 -5.76
N SER A 66 -11.53 7.16 -4.71
CA SER A 66 -10.84 6.41 -3.67
C SER A 66 -10.48 5.00 -4.15
N ILE A 67 -9.60 4.32 -3.40
CA ILE A 67 -9.09 2.99 -3.73
C ILE A 67 -9.29 2.09 -2.51
N ASP A 68 -10.07 1.03 -2.66
CA ASP A 68 -10.15 -0.03 -1.67
C ASP A 68 -9.04 -1.05 -1.94
N VAL A 69 -8.27 -1.42 -0.92
CA VAL A 69 -7.41 -2.60 -0.90
C VAL A 69 -8.24 -3.77 -0.37
N LEU A 70 -8.43 -4.79 -1.19
CA LEU A 70 -9.27 -5.95 -0.87
C LEU A 70 -8.46 -7.08 -0.24
N SER A 71 -7.24 -7.30 -0.70
CA SER A 71 -6.39 -8.39 -0.20
C SER A 71 -4.93 -8.20 -0.61
N LEU A 72 -4.04 -9.00 -0.01
CA LEU A 72 -2.65 -9.11 -0.43
C LEU A 72 -2.56 -10.20 -1.51
N SER A 73 -2.12 -9.83 -2.71
CA SER A 73 -2.03 -10.75 -3.86
C SER A 73 -0.85 -11.72 -3.75
N THR A 74 0.25 -11.29 -3.12
CA THR A 74 1.47 -12.10 -2.97
C THR A 74 2.19 -11.70 -1.68
N ASP A 75 2.95 -12.64 -1.09
CA ASP A 75 3.84 -12.31 0.03
C ASP A 75 4.94 -11.39 -0.53
N PRO A 76 5.11 -10.18 0.02
CA PRO A 76 6.00 -9.19 -0.55
C PRO A 76 7.44 -9.74 -0.50
N PRO A 77 8.36 -9.32 -1.40
CA PRO A 77 9.76 -9.63 -1.22
C PRO A 77 10.19 -9.23 0.19
N GLN A 78 11.08 -10.01 0.80
CA GLN A 78 11.51 -9.84 2.20
C GLN A 78 12.04 -8.42 2.54
N ASP A 79 12.25 -7.59 1.52
CA ASP A 79 12.67 -6.19 1.62
C ASP A 79 11.54 -5.20 2.04
N ILE A 80 10.26 -5.60 1.92
CA ILE A 80 9.10 -4.76 2.28
C ILE A 80 8.48 -5.18 3.64
N ALA A 81 8.74 -6.42 4.06
CA ALA A 81 8.12 -7.07 5.23
C ALA A 81 8.44 -6.39 6.57
#